data_AF-A0A3D4IGH7-F1
#
_entry.id   AF-A0A3D4IGH7-F1
#
_cell.length_a   1.000
_cell.length_b   1.000
_cell.length_c   1.000
_cell.angle_alpha   90.00
_cell.angle_beta   90.00
_cell.angle_gamma   90.00
#
_symmetry.space_group_name_H-M   'P 1'
#
loop_
_entity.id
_entity.type
_entity.pdbx_description
1 polymer ?
#
loop_
_entity_poly.entity_id
_entity_poly.type
_entity_poly.pdbx_seq_one_letter_code
_entity_poly.pdbx_strand_id
1 'polypeptide(L)'
;YVGIVRTRLRLERAYRRTYFLFEETEDFYRRTRVSVGLCELRNMITVAYMIIKCGLQRNENRGLHYLLEYRDKPQMEPRDSII
;
A
#
# COMPACT_ATOMS: atom_id res chain seq x y z
N TYR A 1 -2.98 -0.48 9.86
CA TYR A 1 -2.72 -1.83 9.32
C TYR A 1 -1.25 -2.06 8.98
N VAL A 2 -0.58 -1.07 8.39
CA VAL A 2 0.79 -1.14 7.85
C VAL A 2 1.81 -0.53 8.84
N GLY A 3 1.97 -1.15 10.01
CA GLY A 3 2.92 -0.68 11.03
C GLY A 3 4.34 -1.22 10.81
N ILE A 4 5.20 -1.09 11.83
CA ILE A 4 6.56 -1.67 11.83
C ILE A 4 6.47 -3.19 11.61
N VAL A 5 5.69 -3.88 12.45
CA VAL A 5 5.37 -5.29 12.30
C VAL A 5 4.10 -5.44 11.47
N ARG A 6 4.19 -6.23 10.40
CA ARG A 6 3.11 -6.48 9.44
C ARG A 6 2.72 -7.95 9.47
N THR A 7 1.48 -8.21 9.08
CA THR A 7 0.98 -9.55 8.75
C THR A 7 0.26 -9.46 7.43
N ARG A 8 0.24 -10.56 6.68
CA ARG A 8 -0.41 -10.62 5.36
C ARG A 8 -1.90 -10.28 5.48
N LEU A 9 -2.58 -10.81 6.49
CA LEU A 9 -3.98 -10.50 6.79
C LEU A 9 -4.22 -8.99 6.98
N ARG A 10 -3.33 -8.29 7.69
CA ARG A 10 -3.48 -6.84 7.91
C ARG A 10 -3.21 -6.06 6.63
N LEU A 11 -2.24 -6.47 5.82
CA LEU A 11 -1.96 -5.86 4.51
C LEU A 11 -3.13 -6.05 3.54
N GLU A 12 -3.71 -7.24 3.46
CA GLU A 12 -4.90 -7.52 2.62
C GLU A 12 -6.13 -6.71 3.08
N ARG A 13 -6.31 -6.55 4.40
CA ARG A 13 -7.35 -5.68 4.97
C ARG A 13 -7.09 -4.20 4.66
N ALA A 14 -5.83 -3.77 4.63
CA ALA A 14 -5.48 -2.41 4.23
C ALA A 14 -5.77 -2.19 2.75
N TYR A 15 -5.34 -3.14 1.91
CA TYR A 15 -5.50 -3.10 0.47
C TYR A 15 -6.96 -2.96 0.07
N ARG A 16 -7.86 -3.81 0.60
CA ARG A 16 -9.29 -3.71 0.28
C ARG A 16 -9.90 -2.36 0.63
N ARG A 17 -9.53 -1.78 1.77
CA ARG A 17 -10.04 -0.46 2.19
C ARG A 17 -9.49 0.66 1.33
N THR A 18 -8.18 0.65 1.06
CA THR A 18 -7.54 1.69 0.26
C THR A 18 -7.95 1.59 -1.21
N TYR A 19 -8.18 0.39 -1.73
CA TYR A 19 -8.71 0.16 -3.07
C TYR A 19 -10.11 0.79 -3.23
N PHE A 20 -11.00 0.57 -2.26
CA PHE A 20 -12.32 1.21 -2.27
C PHE A 20 -12.23 2.74 -2.24
N LEU A 21 -11.38 3.30 -1.36
CA LEU A 21 -11.15 4.76 -1.31
C LEU A 21 -10.56 5.30 -2.62
N PHE A 22 -9.68 4.52 -3.26
CA PHE A 22 -9.10 4.88 -4.55
C PHE A 22 -10.17 4.97 -5.63
N GLU A 23 -11.00 3.92 -5.79
CA GLU A 23 -12.09 3.91 -6.79
C GLU A 23 -13.06 5.09 -6.56
N GLU A 24 -13.53 5.28 -5.33
CA GLU A 24 -14.44 6.38 -4.99
C GLU A 24 -13.82 7.76 -5.27
N THR A 25 -12.53 7.95 -4.97
CA THR A 25 -11.85 9.22 -5.18
C THR A 25 -11.59 9.49 -6.66
N GLU A 26 -11.25 8.47 -7.46
CA GLU A 26 -11.12 8.61 -8.92
C GLU A 26 -12.47 8.95 -9.55
N ASP A 27 -13.55 8.31 -9.12
CA ASP A 27 -14.90 8.58 -9.60
C ASP A 27 -15.35 10.00 -9.24
N PHE A 28 -15.11 10.44 -8.01
CA PHE A 28 -15.41 11.80 -7.58
C PHE A 28 -14.57 12.84 -8.33
N TYR A 29 -13.29 12.56 -8.58
CA TYR A 29 -12.40 13.40 -9.39
C TYR A 29 -12.92 13.60 -10.81
N ARG A 30 -13.46 12.55 -11.44
CA ARG A 30 -14.01 12.63 -12.80
C ARG A 30 -15.31 13.41 -12.89
N ARG A 31 -16.12 13.44 -11.83
CA ARG A 31 -17.47 14.02 -11.83
C ARG A 31 -17.54 15.45 -11.30
N THR A 32 -16.48 15.96 -10.67
CA THR A 32 -16.49 17.25 -9.99
C THR A 32 -15.47 18.23 -10.54
N ARG A 33 -15.65 19.53 -10.23
CA ARG A 33 -14.66 20.54 -10.59
C ARG A 33 -13.39 20.31 -9.77
N VAL A 34 -12.27 20.15 -10.47
CA VAL A 34 -10.96 19.92 -9.86
C VAL A 34 -10.61 21.07 -8.91
N SER A 35 -10.18 20.70 -7.70
CA SER A 35 -9.66 21.60 -6.68
C SER A 35 -8.34 21.06 -6.14
N VAL A 36 -7.54 21.94 -5.51
CA VAL A 36 -6.24 21.55 -4.92
C VAL A 36 -6.42 20.45 -3.88
N GLY A 37 -7.35 20.63 -2.93
CA GLY A 37 -7.60 19.64 -1.88
C GLY A 37 -8.05 18.28 -2.42
N LEU A 38 -8.78 18.25 -3.55
CA LEU A 38 -9.15 17.00 -4.20
C LEU A 38 -7.95 16.29 -4.82
N CYS A 39 -7.05 17.03 -5.48
CA CYS A 39 -5.79 16.49 -5.99
C CYS A 39 -4.90 15.95 -4.87
N GLU A 40 -4.81 16.66 -3.75
CA GLU A 40 -4.03 16.22 -2.57
C GLU A 40 -4.60 14.93 -1.97
N LEU A 41 -5.93 14.86 -1.80
CA LEU A 41 -6.61 13.65 -1.33
C LEU A 41 -6.32 12.45 -2.24
N ARG A 42 -6.51 12.64 -3.55
CA ARG A 42 -6.24 11.63 -4.58
C ARG A 42 -4.80 11.13 -4.52
N ASN A 43 -3.84 12.04 -4.42
CA ASN A 43 -2.42 11.71 -4.35
C ASN A 43 -2.10 10.91 -3.07
N MET A 44 -2.59 11.34 -1.91
CA MET A 44 -2.37 10.62 -0.65
C MET A 44 -2.91 9.19 -0.68
N ILE A 45 -4.13 9.01 -1.22
CA ILE A 45 -4.74 7.68 -1.38
C ILE A 45 -3.92 6.82 -2.35
N THR A 46 -3.46 7.39 -3.46
CA THR A 46 -2.65 6.69 -4.46
C THR A 46 -1.30 6.24 -3.88
N VAL A 47 -0.60 7.12 -3.15
CA VAL A 47 0.65 6.77 -2.46
C VAL A 47 0.42 5.67 -1.42
N ALA A 48 -0.64 5.78 -0.60
CA ALA A 48 -0.98 4.74 0.36
C ALA A 48 -1.26 3.39 -0.32
N TYR A 49 -1.99 3.41 -1.44
CA TYR A 49 -2.30 2.22 -2.24
C TYR A 49 -1.02 1.54 -2.76
N MET A 50 -0.09 2.32 -3.33
CA MET A 50 1.19 1.81 -3.82
C MET A 50 2.04 1.20 -2.70
N ILE A 51 2.14 1.85 -1.53
CA ILE A 51 2.87 1.32 -0.36
C ILE A 51 2.28 -0.03 0.09
N ILE A 52 0.96 -0.15 0.12
CA ILE A 52 0.29 -1.39 0.52
C ILE A 52 0.51 -2.49 -0.51
N LYS A 53 0.35 -2.17 -1.81
CA LYS A 53 0.60 -3.11 -2.92
C LYS A 53 2.04 -3.61 -2.90
N CYS A 54 3.00 -2.71 -2.64
CA CYS A 54 4.41 -3.05 -2.41
C CYS A 54 4.57 -4.06 -1.29
N GLY A 55 3.97 -3.76 -0.13
CA GLY A 55 4.05 -4.61 1.04
C GLY A 55 3.48 -6.01 0.82
N LEU A 56 2.44 -6.14 -0.02
CA LEU A 56 1.85 -7.44 -0.38
C LEU A 56 2.70 -8.26 -1.35
N GLN A 57 3.42 -7.61 -2.26
CA GLN A 57 4.30 -8.27 -3.23
C GLN A 57 5.61 -8.76 -2.60
N ARG A 58 6.02 -8.14 -1.48
CA ARG A 58 7.27 -8.47 -0.78
C ARG A 58 7.10 -9.67 0.14
N ASN A 59 7.70 -10.78 -0.27
CA ASN A 59 7.73 -12.05 0.45
C ASN A 59 9.08 -12.24 1.16
N GLU A 60 9.56 -11.20 1.85
CA GLU A 60 10.85 -11.19 2.54
C GLU A 60 10.87 -10.15 3.67
N ASN A 61 11.83 -10.27 4.59
CA ASN A 61 12.14 -9.25 5.57
C ASN A 61 13.39 -8.48 5.17
N ARG A 62 13.27 -7.15 5.01
CA ARG A 62 14.39 -6.29 4.58
C ARG A 62 14.24 -4.88 5.15
N GLY A 63 15.24 -4.42 5.89
CA GLY A 63 15.23 -3.10 6.53
C GLY A 63 13.97 -2.90 7.38
N LEU A 64 13.21 -1.83 7.12
CA LEU A 64 11.99 -1.49 7.85
C LEU A 64 10.73 -2.28 7.40
N HIS A 65 10.86 -3.16 6.40
CA HIS A 65 9.80 -4.07 6.01
C HIS A 65 9.95 -5.39 6.80
N TYR A 66 9.06 -5.58 7.77
CA TYR A 66 8.99 -6.79 8.60
C TYR A 66 7.59 -7.42 8.54
N LEU A 67 7.52 -8.62 7.96
CA LEU A 67 6.36 -9.48 7.81
C LEU A 67 6.52 -10.72 8.69
N LEU A 68 5.57 -10.93 9.60
CA LEU A 68 5.65 -11.94 10.65
C LEU A 68 5.80 -13.36 10.08
N GLU A 69 5.14 -13.64 8.96
CA GLU A 69 5.16 -14.92 8.24
C GLU A 69 6.53 -15.25 7.61
N TYR A 70 7.47 -14.30 7.60
CA TYR A 70 8.81 -14.42 7.03
C TYR A 70 9.93 -14.30 8.08
N ARG A 71 9.60 -14.39 9.37
CA ARG A 71 10.56 -14.18 10.48
C ARG A 71 11.84 -15.02 10.37
N ASP A 72 11.69 -16.31 10.06
CA ASP A 72 12.79 -17.28 10.06
C ASP A 72 13.23 -17.67 8.64
N LYS A 73 12.84 -16.89 7.62
CA LYS A 73 13.28 -17.14 6.24
C LYS A 73 14.63 -16.50 5.96
N PRO A 74 15.50 -17.15 5.17
CA PRO A 74 16.77 -16.57 4.77
C PRO A 74 16.53 -15.30 3.95
N GLN A 75 17.46 -14.35 4.04
CA GLN A 75 17.46 -13.17 3.19
C GLN A 75 17.61 -13.58 1.72
N MET A 76 16.71 -13.09 0.88
CA MET A 76 16.81 -13.21 -0.57
C MET A 76 17.70 -12.10 -1.12
N GLU A 77 18.15 -12.24 -2.36
CA GLU A 77 18.85 -11.15 -3.04
C GLU A 77 17.95 -9.92 -3.13
N PRO A 78 18.44 -8.75 -2.69
CA PRO A 78 17.63 -7.55 -2.66
C PRO A 78 17.33 -7.06 -4.08
N ARG A 79 16.04 -7.01 -4.42
CA ARG A 79 15.54 -6.36 -5.63
C ARG A 79 14.64 -5.18 -5.30
N ASP A 80 14.65 -4.19 -6.17
CA ASP A 80 13.75 -3.04 -6.07
C ASP A 80 12.33 -3.43 -6.49
N SER A 81 11.35 -2.83 -5.80
CA SER A 81 9.94 -3.08 -6.07
C SER A 81 9.43 -2.04 -7.06
N ILE A 82 8.91 -2.49 -8.21
CA ILE A 82 8.34 -1.65 -9.28
C ILE A 82 6.86 -2.02 -9.39
N ILE A 83 5.96 -1.04 -9.30
CA ILE A 83 4.51 -1.24 -9.04
C ILE A 83 3.62 -0.60 -10.10
#